data_AF-I3SSR7-F1
#
_entry.id   AF-I3SSR7-F1
#
_cell.length_a   1.000
_cell.length_b   1.000
_cell.length_c   1.000
_cell.angle_alpha   90.00
_cell.angle_beta   90.00
_cell.angle_gamma   90.00
#
_symmetry.space_group_name_H-M   'P 1'
#
loop_
_entity.id
_entity.type
_entity.pdbx_description
1 polymer ?
#
loop_
_entity_poly.entity_id
_entity_poly.type
_entity_poly.pdbx_seq_one_letter_code
_entity_poly.pdbx_strand_id
1 'polypeptide(L)'
;MDMSESMQEAMHRSNLDMSGAEYVRKEIPLHVLPSLSFINLDSPLSSYTDLQHVLFEEERTAYNQAILQNTRDGKVHPLTFIHHTSTYQASLCKLIEYCLSPAINALQDRLRENEIRLAVLSEEAKSLEAEASTSRGSEASLGSPRQVASPRQVASPIHRGSSSPRQGNSQSSSESLGSKSVASPGSRSRKG
;
A
#
# COMPACT_ATOMS: atom_id res chain seq x y z
N MET A 1 47.60 29.11 18.80
CA MET A 1 46.65 28.18 19.43
C MET A 1 45.95 27.46 18.30
N ASP A 2 46.27 26.18 18.09
CA ASP A 2 45.61 25.38 17.05
C ASP A 2 44.21 24.99 17.52
N MET A 3 43.19 25.38 16.75
CA MET A 3 41.81 24.97 17.02
C MET A 3 41.63 23.50 16.64
N SER A 4 40.96 22.74 17.50
CA SER A 4 40.62 21.35 17.19
C SER A 4 39.51 21.29 16.14
N GLU A 5 39.47 20.21 15.36
CA GLU A 5 38.47 19.95 14.32
C GLU A 5 37.03 20.00 14.86
N SER A 6 36.84 19.49 16.09
CA SER A 6 35.58 19.60 16.84
C SER A 6 35.17 21.05 17.14
N MET A 7 36.14 21.91 17.45
CA MET A 7 35.89 23.33 17.72
C MET A 7 35.55 24.07 16.44
N GLN A 8 36.21 23.73 15.32
CA GLN A 8 35.85 24.25 14.00
C GLN A 8 34.44 23.81 13.59
N GLU A 9 34.07 22.54 13.78
CA GLU A 9 32.71 22.06 13.47
C GLU A 9 31.65 22.77 14.34
N ALA A 10 31.90 22.91 15.64
CA ALA A 10 31.00 23.62 16.55
C ALA A 10 30.81 25.09 16.14
N MET A 11 31.89 25.75 15.72
CA MET A 11 31.85 27.13 15.21
C MET A 11 31.12 27.25 13.87
N HIS A 12 31.23 26.26 12.98
CA HIS A 12 30.48 26.24 11.72
C HIS A 12 28.97 26.07 11.96
N ARG A 13 28.58 25.21 12.91
CA ARG A 13 27.17 25.04 13.31
C ARG A 13 26.61 26.28 14.02
N SER A 14 27.38 26.91 14.91
CA SER A 14 26.95 28.14 15.58
C SER A 14 26.87 29.35 14.64
N ASN A 15 27.73 29.41 13.61
CA ASN A 15 27.62 30.43 12.56
C ASN A 15 26.38 30.24 11.70
N LEU A 16 25.89 29.01 11.52
CA LEU A 16 24.62 28.78 10.81
C LEU A 16 23.44 29.37 11.59
N ASP A 17 23.41 29.19 12.92
CA ASP A 17 22.42 29.81 13.81
C ASP A 17 22.56 31.35 13.90
N MET A 18 23.78 31.89 13.69
CA MET A 18 24.05 33.34 13.69
C MET A 18 23.90 34.01 12.31
N SER A 19 23.84 33.25 11.22
CA SER A 19 23.80 33.78 9.84
C SER A 19 22.42 34.28 9.39
N GLY A 20 21.40 34.30 10.27
CA GLY A 20 20.03 34.63 9.85
C GLY A 20 19.46 33.63 8.83
N ALA A 21 20.02 32.42 8.75
CA ALA A 21 19.51 31.35 7.91
C ALA A 21 18.26 30.77 8.57
N GLU A 22 17.10 31.30 8.22
CA GLU A 22 15.81 30.81 8.71
C GLU A 22 15.48 29.46 8.06
N TYR A 23 14.96 28.51 8.85
CA TYR A 23 14.36 27.30 8.29
C TYR A 23 13.12 27.67 7.49
N VAL A 24 13.19 27.53 6.17
CA VAL A 24 12.05 27.77 5.27
C VAL A 24 11.41 26.44 4.92
N ARG A 25 10.11 26.30 5.21
CA ARG A 25 9.33 25.14 4.76
C ARG A 25 9.39 25.04 3.24
N LYS A 26 9.78 23.88 2.72
CA LYS A 26 9.71 23.55 1.29
C LYS A 26 8.68 22.47 1.08
N GLU A 27 7.74 22.73 0.17
CA GLU A 27 6.70 21.78 -0.19
C GLU A 27 7.26 20.75 -1.18
N ILE A 28 6.91 19.49 -0.95
CA ILE A 28 7.34 18.35 -1.78
C ILE A 28 6.10 17.83 -2.50
N PRO A 29 6.13 17.66 -3.84
CA PRO A 29 5.03 17.04 -4.56
C PRO A 29 4.76 15.63 -4.03
N LEU A 30 3.50 15.35 -3.68
CA LEU A 30 3.04 14.05 -3.22
C LEU A 30 2.18 13.39 -4.31
N HIS A 31 2.55 12.19 -4.72
CA HIS A 31 1.78 11.38 -5.68
C HIS A 31 1.30 10.10 -4.99
N VAL A 32 -0.01 9.87 -5.01
CA VAL A 32 -0.62 8.65 -4.48
C VAL A 32 -0.89 7.70 -5.65
N LEU A 33 -0.21 6.55 -5.66
CA LEU A 33 -0.38 5.54 -6.69
C LEU A 33 -1.47 4.52 -6.29
N PRO A 34 -2.26 4.01 -7.25
CA PRO A 34 -3.23 2.95 -6.97
C PRO A 34 -2.55 1.67 -6.46
N SER A 35 -2.98 1.18 -5.30
CA SER A 35 -2.38 0.01 -4.63
C SER A 35 -2.76 -1.34 -5.24
N LEU A 36 -3.83 -1.40 -6.05
CA LEU A 36 -4.29 -2.63 -6.71
C LEU A 36 -3.24 -3.24 -7.66
N SER A 37 -2.23 -2.46 -8.06
CA SER A 37 -1.18 -2.86 -9.00
C SER A 37 0.06 -3.47 -8.34
N PHE A 38 0.14 -3.50 -7.01
CA PHE A 38 1.33 -3.96 -6.28
C PHE A 38 0.99 -5.15 -5.36
N ILE A 39 1.25 -6.35 -5.88
CA ILE A 39 0.93 -7.66 -5.31
C ILE A 39 1.64 -7.96 -3.97
N ASN A 40 2.64 -7.16 -3.55
CA ASN A 40 3.54 -7.48 -2.43
C ASN A 40 3.66 -6.37 -1.37
N LEU A 41 2.64 -5.54 -1.17
CA LEU A 41 2.59 -4.75 0.05
C LEU A 41 2.01 -5.65 1.15
N ASP A 42 2.86 -6.03 2.11
CA ASP A 42 2.40 -6.62 3.36
C ASP A 42 1.23 -5.78 3.88
N SER A 43 0.09 -6.45 4.02
CA SER A 43 -1.20 -5.81 4.23
C SER A 43 -1.16 -4.79 5.38
N PRO A 44 -1.61 -3.53 5.18
CA PRO A 44 -1.61 -2.49 6.21
C PRO A 44 -2.59 -2.77 7.36
N LEU A 45 -3.23 -3.95 7.36
CA LEU A 45 -4.20 -4.35 8.35
C LEU A 45 -3.58 -4.49 9.75
N SER A 46 -2.30 -4.86 9.86
CA SER A 46 -1.60 -4.91 11.15
C SER A 46 -1.57 -3.52 11.81
N SER A 47 -1.15 -2.49 11.09
CA SER A 47 -1.15 -1.11 11.61
C SER A 47 -2.55 -0.62 11.99
N TYR A 48 -3.59 -1.09 11.30
CA TYR A 48 -4.97 -0.77 11.62
C TYR A 48 -5.43 -1.41 12.94
N THR A 49 -5.06 -2.67 13.19
CA THR A 49 -5.35 -3.35 14.46
C THR A 49 -4.48 -2.83 15.59
N ASP A 50 -3.21 -2.49 15.31
CA ASP A 50 -2.26 -1.96 16.28
C ASP A 50 -2.74 -0.65 16.89
N LEU A 51 -3.35 0.22 16.08
CA LEU A 51 -3.96 1.47 16.57
C LEU A 51 -4.99 1.20 17.67
N GLN A 52 -5.83 0.18 17.50
CA GLN A 52 -6.86 -0.16 18.48
C GLN A 52 -6.24 -0.68 19.79
N HIS A 53 -5.15 -1.44 19.68
CA HIS A 53 -4.38 -1.88 20.85
C HIS A 53 -3.72 -0.71 21.57
N VAL A 54 -3.11 0.21 20.84
CA VAL A 54 -2.45 1.40 21.41
C VAL A 54 -3.44 2.23 22.23
N LEU A 55 -4.62 2.52 21.68
CA LEU A 55 -5.65 3.31 22.38
C LEU A 55 -6.12 2.63 23.68
N PHE A 56 -6.32 1.31 23.66
CA PHE A 56 -6.70 0.55 24.84
C PHE A 56 -5.59 0.57 25.91
N GLU A 57 -4.35 0.35 25.50
CA GLU A 57 -3.19 0.35 26.39
C GLU A 57 -2.93 1.72 27.01
N GLU A 58 -3.13 2.80 26.26
CA GLU A 58 -3.03 4.18 26.75
C GLU A 58 -4.04 4.44 27.88
N GLU A 59 -5.32 4.10 27.67
CA GLU A 59 -6.37 4.28 28.68
C GLU A 59 -6.11 3.41 29.91
N ARG A 60 -5.71 2.15 29.72
CA ARG A 60 -5.37 1.24 30.83
C ARG A 60 -4.20 1.77 31.65
N THR A 61 -3.18 2.30 30.97
CA THR A 61 -1.99 2.87 31.62
C THR A 61 -2.35 4.12 32.41
N ALA A 62 -3.16 5.02 31.84
CA ALA A 62 -3.65 6.22 32.52
C ALA A 62 -4.45 5.88 33.78
N TYR A 63 -5.36 4.90 33.72
CA TYR A 63 -6.09 4.42 34.89
C TYR A 63 -5.18 3.87 35.98
N ASN A 64 -4.24 2.98 35.61
CA ASN A 64 -3.30 2.40 36.57
C ASN A 64 -2.44 3.48 37.25
N GLN A 65 -1.98 4.47 36.48
CA GLN A 65 -1.24 5.60 37.00
C GLN A 65 -2.07 6.44 37.98
N ALA A 66 -3.34 6.71 37.66
CA ALA A 66 -4.24 7.45 38.54
C ALA A 66 -4.47 6.71 39.87
N ILE A 67 -4.67 5.39 39.85
CA ILE A 67 -4.83 4.57 41.06
C ILE A 67 -3.53 4.59 41.89
N LEU A 68 -2.37 4.43 41.25
CA LEU A 68 -1.08 4.42 41.93
C LEU A 68 -0.78 5.76 42.62
N GLN A 69 -1.06 6.88 41.95
CA GLN A 69 -0.87 8.22 42.52
C GLN A 69 -1.79 8.51 43.71
N ASN A 70 -2.96 7.88 43.78
CA ASN A 70 -3.95 8.06 44.84
C ASN A 70 -3.90 6.98 45.93
N THR A 71 -2.91 6.09 45.86
CA THR A 71 -2.68 5.06 46.88
C THR A 71 -1.77 5.60 47.98
N ARG A 72 -2.22 5.55 49.23
CA ARG A 72 -1.42 5.88 50.41
C ARG A 72 -1.42 4.71 51.37
N ASP A 73 -0.25 4.27 51.82
CA ASP A 73 -0.09 3.10 52.71
C ASP A 73 -0.76 1.82 52.19
N GLY A 74 -0.77 1.64 50.86
CA GLY A 74 -1.43 0.51 50.19
C GLY A 74 -2.96 0.58 50.14
N LYS A 75 -3.55 1.72 50.52
CA LYS A 75 -5.01 1.95 50.51
C LYS A 75 -5.36 3.14 49.62
N VAL A 76 -6.44 3.01 48.86
CA VAL A 76 -7.04 4.10 48.08
C VAL A 76 -8.31 4.57 48.78
N HIS A 77 -8.58 5.87 48.76
CA HIS A 77 -9.82 6.41 49.29
C HIS A 77 -11.03 5.88 48.48
N PRO A 78 -12.09 5.33 49.12
CA PRO A 78 -13.18 4.67 48.41
C PRO A 78 -13.87 5.54 47.34
N LEU A 79 -14.11 6.82 47.63
CA LEU A 79 -14.72 7.73 46.64
C LEU A 79 -13.81 7.98 45.44
N THR A 80 -12.49 8.04 45.66
CA THR A 80 -11.49 8.23 44.60
C THR A 80 -11.39 6.98 43.72
N PHE A 81 -11.43 5.80 44.35
CA PHE A 81 -11.48 4.53 43.64
C PHE A 81 -12.72 4.41 42.75
N ILE A 82 -13.91 4.71 43.30
CA ILE A 82 -15.16 4.70 42.53
C ILE A 82 -15.07 5.68 41.37
N HIS A 83 -14.62 6.92 41.62
CA HIS A 83 -14.49 7.93 40.58
C HIS A 83 -13.57 7.47 39.43
N HIS A 84 -12.34 7.02 39.72
CA HIS A 84 -11.42 6.58 38.68
C HIS A 84 -11.92 5.34 37.94
N THR A 85 -12.52 4.38 38.64
CA THR A 85 -13.08 3.17 38.02
C THR A 85 -14.23 3.51 37.09
N SER A 86 -15.15 4.38 37.52
CA SER A 86 -16.28 4.81 36.68
C SER A 86 -15.81 5.61 35.47
N THR A 87 -14.81 6.48 35.62
CA THR A 87 -14.21 7.21 34.49
C THR A 87 -13.57 6.26 33.48
N TYR A 88 -12.78 5.30 33.94
CA TYR A 88 -12.16 4.28 33.08
C TYR A 88 -13.21 3.46 32.33
N GLN A 89 -14.25 2.97 33.02
CA GLN A 89 -15.34 2.24 32.39
C GLN A 89 -16.06 3.07 31.32
N ALA A 90 -16.36 4.34 31.62
CA ALA A 90 -16.97 5.24 30.64
C ALA A 90 -16.07 5.47 29.42
N SER A 91 -14.75 5.56 29.61
CA SER A 91 -13.79 5.69 28.51
C SER A 91 -13.75 4.43 27.64
N LEU A 92 -13.73 3.24 28.25
CA LEU A 92 -13.78 1.96 27.53
C LEU A 92 -15.05 1.81 26.69
N CYS A 93 -16.21 2.21 27.22
CA CYS A 93 -17.46 2.20 26.46
C CYS A 93 -17.36 3.08 25.21
N LYS A 94 -16.77 4.28 25.34
CA LYS A 94 -16.54 5.19 24.21
C LYS A 94 -15.56 4.60 23.19
N LEU A 95 -14.49 3.96 23.65
CA LEU A 95 -13.53 3.29 22.77
C LEU A 95 -14.21 2.18 21.95
N ILE A 96 -15.07 1.39 22.58
CA ILE A 96 -15.84 0.34 21.90
C ILE A 96 -16.81 0.96 20.88
N GLU A 97 -17.56 1.98 21.28
CA GLU A 97 -18.60 2.61 20.45
C GLU A 97 -18.00 3.34 19.24
N TYR A 98 -16.95 4.14 19.45
CA TYR A 98 -16.44 5.06 18.42
C TYR A 98 -15.25 4.54 17.65
N CYS A 99 -14.46 3.59 18.18
CA CYS A 99 -13.26 3.11 17.51
C CYS A 99 -13.41 1.65 17.09
N LEU A 100 -13.69 0.74 18.03
CA LEU A 100 -13.69 -0.69 17.74
C LEU A 100 -14.86 -1.12 16.87
N SER A 101 -16.07 -0.66 17.16
CA SER A 101 -17.27 -1.06 16.40
C SER A 101 -17.20 -0.59 14.94
N PRO A 102 -16.86 0.68 14.63
CA PRO A 102 -16.66 1.11 13.26
C PRO A 102 -15.51 0.36 12.56
N ALA A 103 -14.44 0.05 13.29
CA ALA A 103 -13.30 -0.65 12.73
C ALA A 103 -13.64 -2.09 12.30
N ILE A 104 -14.32 -2.83 13.17
CA ILE A 104 -14.77 -4.19 12.85
C ILE A 104 -15.76 -4.17 11.68
N ASN A 105 -16.72 -3.24 11.68
CA ASN A 105 -17.69 -3.11 10.59
C ASN A 105 -17.00 -2.86 9.25
N ALA A 106 -16.02 -1.96 9.20
CA ALA A 106 -15.27 -1.68 7.97
C ALA A 106 -14.52 -2.92 7.45
N LEU A 107 -13.95 -3.74 8.35
CA LEU A 107 -13.27 -4.98 7.97
C LEU A 107 -14.25 -6.04 7.47
N GLN A 108 -15.40 -6.18 8.12
CA GLN A 108 -16.44 -7.11 7.69
C GLN A 108 -17.03 -6.72 6.33
N ASP A 109 -17.24 -5.42 6.10
CA ASP A 109 -17.72 -4.90 4.82
C ASP A 109 -16.71 -5.12 3.71
N ARG A 110 -15.41 -4.89 3.99
CA ARG A 110 -14.33 -5.19 3.04
C ARG A 110 -14.21 -6.67 2.73
N LEU A 111 -14.40 -7.54 3.71
CA LEU A 111 -14.41 -8.98 3.50
C LEU A 111 -15.55 -9.38 2.55
N ARG A 112 -16.77 -8.92 2.83
CA ARG A 112 -17.95 -9.20 1.99
C ARG A 112 -17.78 -8.69 0.57
N GLU A 113 -17.21 -7.50 0.40
CA GLU A 113 -16.93 -6.95 -0.92
C GLU A 113 -15.88 -7.77 -1.69
N ASN A 114 -14.84 -8.26 -1.01
CA ASN A 114 -13.84 -9.11 -1.62
C ASN A 114 -14.43 -10.47 -2.06
N GLU A 115 -15.33 -11.06 -1.27
CA GLU A 115 -16.06 -12.27 -1.66
C GLU A 115 -16.87 -12.06 -2.94
N ILE A 116 -17.59 -10.95 -3.05
CA ILE A 116 -18.36 -10.59 -4.24
C ILE A 116 -17.42 -10.41 -5.44
N ARG A 117 -16.32 -9.65 -5.28
CA ARG A 117 -15.34 -9.42 -6.36
C ARG A 117 -14.70 -10.72 -6.83
N LEU A 118 -14.36 -11.63 -5.92
CA LEU A 118 -13.81 -12.94 -6.27
C LEU A 118 -14.80 -13.79 -7.06
N ALA A 119 -16.09 -13.76 -6.71
CA ALA A 119 -17.12 -14.47 -7.46
C ALA A 119 -17.22 -13.96 -8.90
N VAL A 120 -17.26 -12.64 -9.09
CA VAL A 120 -17.32 -12.01 -10.42
C VAL A 120 -16.07 -12.35 -11.24
N LEU A 121 -14.88 -12.18 -10.66
CA LEU A 121 -13.62 -12.49 -11.34
C LEU A 121 -13.49 -13.99 -11.67
N SER A 122 -14.04 -14.88 -10.85
CA SER A 122 -14.07 -16.31 -11.12
C SER A 122 -14.96 -16.66 -12.30
N GLU A 123 -16.11 -15.99 -12.44
CA GLU A 123 -17.01 -16.15 -13.58
C GLU A 123 -16.37 -15.60 -14.86
N GLU A 124 -15.79 -14.40 -14.79
CA GLU A 124 -15.09 -13.77 -15.91
C GLU A 124 -13.87 -14.60 -16.37
N ALA A 125 -13.11 -15.18 -15.45
CA ALA A 125 -12.02 -16.08 -15.81
C ALA A 125 -12.52 -17.31 -16.60
N LYS A 126 -13.65 -17.91 -16.18
CA LYS A 126 -14.24 -19.06 -16.88
C LYS A 126 -14.76 -18.69 -18.26
N SER A 127 -15.40 -17.53 -18.43
CA SER A 127 -15.86 -17.08 -19.74
C SER A 127 -14.70 -16.83 -20.70
N LEU A 128 -13.64 -16.18 -20.22
CA LEU A 128 -12.43 -15.93 -21.01
C LEU A 128 -11.71 -17.23 -21.41
N GLU A 129 -11.67 -18.24 -20.54
CA GLU A 129 -11.11 -19.57 -20.87
C GLU A 129 -11.96 -20.29 -21.94
N ALA A 130 -13.29 -20.17 -21.89
CA ALA A 130 -14.18 -20.73 -22.89
C ALA A 130 -14.04 -20.03 -24.26
N GLU A 131 -13.88 -18.70 -24.28
CA GLU A 131 -13.62 -17.93 -25.50
C GLU A 131 -12.24 -18.27 -26.09
N ALA A 132 -11.21 -18.38 -25.25
CA ALA A 132 -9.86 -18.75 -25.70
C ALA A 132 -9.80 -20.16 -26.29
N SER A 133 -10.54 -21.13 -25.73
CA SER A 133 -10.58 -22.50 -26.22
C SER A 133 -11.39 -22.67 -27.51
N THR A 134 -12.52 -21.97 -27.65
CA THR A 134 -13.31 -21.95 -28.90
C THR A 134 -12.59 -21.23 -30.05
N SER A 135 -11.84 -20.18 -29.76
CA SER A 135 -10.96 -19.49 -30.72
C SER A 135 -9.84 -20.41 -31.24
N ARG A 136 -9.17 -21.16 -30.35
CA ARG A 136 -8.12 -22.13 -30.74
C ARG A 136 -8.63 -23.31 -31.57
N GLY A 137 -9.89 -23.72 -31.41
CA GLY A 137 -10.51 -24.79 -32.21
C GLY A 137 -10.85 -24.38 -33.64
N SER A 138 -11.00 -23.08 -33.91
CA SER A 138 -11.42 -22.58 -35.23
C SER A 138 -10.26 -22.47 -36.22
N GLU A 139 -9.01 -22.36 -35.76
CA GLU A 139 -7.84 -22.38 -36.67
C GLU A 139 -7.42 -23.81 -37.09
N ALA A 140 -7.84 -24.85 -36.36
CA ALA A 140 -7.52 -26.24 -36.70
C ALA A 140 -8.46 -26.88 -37.74
N SER A 141 -9.58 -26.22 -38.09
CA SER A 141 -10.63 -26.78 -38.98
C SER A 141 -10.83 -26.03 -40.30
N LEU A 142 -9.87 -25.18 -40.71
CA LEU A 142 -9.83 -24.58 -42.04
C LEU A 142 -8.64 -25.12 -42.85
N GLY A 143 -8.46 -26.44 -42.84
CA GLY A 143 -7.68 -27.14 -43.85
C GLY A 143 -8.56 -27.47 -45.07
N SER A 144 -8.16 -26.96 -46.24
CA SER A 144 -8.52 -27.40 -47.62
C SER A 144 -9.43 -26.45 -48.44
N PRO A 145 -9.34 -26.44 -49.79
CA PRO A 145 -8.22 -25.98 -50.62
C PRO A 145 -8.70 -24.91 -51.63
N ARG A 146 -7.89 -23.88 -51.94
CA ARG A 146 -8.22 -22.97 -53.05
C ARG A 146 -7.01 -22.70 -53.94
N GLN A 147 -6.86 -23.54 -54.96
CA GLN A 147 -6.33 -23.09 -56.24
C GLN A 147 -7.47 -23.05 -57.25
N VAL A 148 -7.56 -21.91 -57.95
CA VAL A 148 -7.89 -21.67 -59.36
C VAL A 148 -8.66 -20.36 -59.47
N ALA A 149 -7.98 -19.38 -60.07
CA ALA A 149 -8.49 -18.08 -60.43
C ALA A 149 -9.06 -18.10 -61.85
N SER A 150 -10.23 -17.48 -62.08
CA SER A 150 -10.46 -16.59 -63.24
C SER A 150 -11.84 -15.90 -63.23
N PRO A 151 -12.01 -14.77 -63.95
CA PRO A 151 -12.91 -13.68 -63.57
C PRO A 151 -14.02 -13.36 -64.60
N ARG A 152 -15.16 -12.78 -64.19
CA ARG A 152 -15.92 -11.81 -65.01
C ARG A 152 -17.10 -11.12 -64.27
N GLN A 153 -17.07 -9.79 -64.29
CA GLN A 153 -18.17 -8.78 -64.46
C GLN A 153 -19.47 -8.96 -63.62
N VAL A 154 -20.01 -7.95 -62.92
CA VAL A 154 -20.63 -6.70 -63.42
C VAL A 154 -20.97 -5.78 -62.22
N ALA A 155 -20.79 -4.46 -62.42
CA ALA A 155 -21.43 -3.27 -61.81
C ALA A 155 -21.43 -3.00 -60.27
N SER A 156 -20.73 -1.91 -59.91
CA SER A 156 -20.96 -0.95 -58.81
C SER A 156 -22.28 -0.13 -58.99
N PRO A 157 -22.79 0.74 -58.07
CA PRO A 157 -22.09 1.54 -57.03
C PRO A 157 -22.87 1.68 -55.66
N ILE A 158 -22.33 2.22 -54.55
CA ILE A 158 -22.19 3.65 -54.20
C ILE A 158 -21.60 3.75 -52.75
N HIS A 159 -20.61 4.65 -52.59
CA HIS A 159 -20.20 5.51 -51.45
C HIS A 159 -20.56 5.12 -49.99
N ARG A 160 -19.68 5.27 -48.98
CA ARG A 160 -19.00 6.53 -48.60
C ARG A 160 -18.03 6.35 -47.41
N GLY A 161 -16.83 6.94 -47.50
CA GLY A 161 -16.04 7.53 -46.40
C GLY A 161 -15.27 6.57 -45.48
N SER A 162 -13.94 6.45 -45.62
CA SER A 162 -12.89 7.28 -44.99
C SER A 162 -12.73 7.02 -43.48
N SER A 163 -11.58 6.76 -42.86
CA SER A 163 -10.18 6.60 -43.25
C SER A 163 -9.42 6.42 -41.93
N SER A 164 -8.71 5.31 -41.73
CA SER A 164 -7.61 5.22 -40.76
C SER A 164 -6.35 5.89 -41.33
N PRO A 165 -5.41 6.29 -40.48
CA PRO A 165 -4.00 6.21 -40.80
C PRO A 165 -3.32 5.08 -40.01
N ARG A 166 -2.69 4.17 -40.77
CA ARG A 166 -1.59 3.29 -40.38
C ARG A 166 -0.35 4.12 -40.05
N GLN A 167 0.49 3.58 -39.17
CA GLN A 167 1.98 3.51 -39.16
C GLN A 167 2.46 3.61 -37.71
N GLY A 168 3.45 2.87 -37.23
CA GLY A 168 4.46 2.06 -37.91
C GLY A 168 5.09 1.06 -36.94
N ASN A 169 5.74 0.09 -37.56
CA ASN A 169 6.22 -1.16 -37.00
C ASN A 169 7.65 -1.01 -36.44
N SER A 170 8.00 -1.94 -35.54
CA SER A 170 9.31 -2.59 -35.40
C SER A 170 10.46 -1.82 -34.72
N GLN A 171 10.96 -2.35 -33.59
CA GLN A 171 12.09 -3.29 -33.59
C GLN A 171 12.38 -3.83 -32.18
N SER A 172 12.44 -5.15 -32.09
CA SER A 172 13.03 -5.94 -31.02
C SER A 172 14.55 -6.03 -31.21
N SER A 173 15.30 -6.11 -30.11
CA SER A 173 16.65 -6.69 -30.08
C SER A 173 16.90 -7.30 -28.70
N SER A 174 17.20 -8.60 -28.71
CA SER A 174 17.53 -9.43 -27.57
C SER A 174 19.04 -9.65 -27.48
N GLU A 175 19.46 -10.04 -26.26
CA GLU A 175 20.73 -10.68 -25.86
C GLU A 175 21.89 -9.77 -25.39
N SER A 176 22.23 -9.86 -24.10
CA SER A 176 23.39 -10.67 -23.65
C SER A 176 23.70 -10.46 -22.16
N LEU A 177 23.56 -11.54 -21.40
CA LEU A 177 24.37 -12.04 -20.29
C LEU A 177 25.49 -11.14 -19.69
N GLY A 178 25.46 -10.99 -18.37
CA GLY A 178 26.55 -10.41 -17.59
C GLY A 178 26.33 -10.48 -16.07
N SER A 179 26.32 -11.68 -15.52
CA SER A 179 26.34 -11.95 -14.08
C SER A 179 27.70 -11.62 -13.47
N LYS A 180 27.77 -10.63 -12.57
CA LYS A 180 28.86 -10.52 -11.58
C LYS A 180 28.35 -10.09 -10.20
N SER A 181 28.46 -11.05 -9.30
CA SER A 181 28.41 -10.97 -7.84
C SER A 181 29.37 -9.90 -7.29
N VAL A 182 28.91 -9.11 -6.31
CA VAL A 182 29.79 -8.37 -5.39
C VAL A 182 29.42 -8.78 -3.98
N ALA A 183 30.39 -9.40 -3.32
CA ALA A 183 30.33 -9.91 -1.97
C ALA A 183 30.51 -8.80 -0.92
N SER A 184 29.72 -8.87 0.15
CA SER A 184 29.98 -8.21 1.43
C SER A 184 31.02 -8.99 2.24
N PRO A 185 31.90 -8.29 2.96
CA PRO A 185 32.22 -8.66 4.34
C PRO A 185 32.28 -7.39 5.22
N GLY A 186 32.02 -7.38 6.53
CA GLY A 186 31.85 -8.44 7.50
C GLY A 186 31.70 -7.78 8.88
N SER A 187 31.16 -8.55 9.81
CA SER A 187 30.87 -8.22 11.20
C SER A 187 32.07 -7.69 11.98
N ARG A 188 31.85 -6.67 12.83
CA ARG A 188 32.68 -6.43 14.03
C ARG A 188 31.80 -6.09 15.23
N SER A 189 31.57 -7.11 16.04
CA SER A 189 31.17 -7.01 17.44
C SER A 189 32.38 -6.54 18.25
N ARG A 190 32.20 -5.51 19.08
CA ARG A 190 33.16 -5.18 20.14
C ARG A 190 32.38 -4.94 21.42
N LYS A 191 32.46 -5.92 22.30
CA LYS A 191 32.12 -5.84 23.72
C LYS A 191 33.44 -5.63 24.46
N GLY A 192 33.47 -4.61 25.30
CA GLY A 192 34.60 -4.18 26.12
C GLY A 192 34.20 -2.90 26.81
#